data_AF-A0A3N5VUE0-F1
#
_entry.id   AF-A0A3N5VUE0-F1
#
_cell.length_a   1.000
_cell.length_b   1.000
_cell.length_c   1.000
_cell.angle_alpha   90.00
_cell.angle_beta   90.00
_cell.angle_gamma   90.00
#
_symmetry.space_group_name_H-M   'P 1'
#
loop_
_entity.id
_entity.type
_entity.pdbx_description
1 polymer ?
#
loop_
_entity_poly.entity_id
_entity_poly.type
_entity_poly.pdbx_seq_one_letter_code
_entity_poly.pdbx_strand_id
1 'polypeptide(L)'
;MRTSDILKKLNIPRHKLYYLEQKGYIKPKRIPMGELESREYSEEDFKKLELVWKYLQNGFKHKIAYQKALEELQSPELKLEEKT
;
A
#
# COMPACT_ATOMS: atom_id res chain seq x y z
N MET A 1 -5.11 8.05 8.04
CA MET A 1 -5.96 8.06 6.82
C MET A 1 -6.99 6.93 6.88
N ARG A 2 -8.22 7.09 6.39
CA ARG A 2 -9.23 6.02 6.39
C ARG A 2 -9.18 5.21 5.09
N THR A 3 -9.80 4.03 5.08
CA THR A 3 -9.89 3.18 3.87
C THR A 3 -10.44 3.95 2.66
N SER A 4 -11.45 4.80 2.85
CA SER A 4 -12.03 5.62 1.77
C SER A 4 -11.01 6.58 1.14
N ASP A 5 -10.13 7.17 1.96
CA ASP A 5 -9.07 8.07 1.48
C ASP A 5 -8.04 7.29 0.64
N ILE A 6 -7.65 6.09 1.09
CA ILE A 6 -6.71 5.23 0.37
C ILE A 6 -7.27 4.88 -1.02
N LEU A 7 -8.52 4.42 -1.06
CA LEU A 7 -9.18 4.04 -2.32
C LEU A 7 -9.26 5.22 -3.29
N LYS A 8 -9.58 6.42 -2.79
CA LYS A 8 -9.68 7.63 -3.61
C LYS A 8 -8.32 8.12 -4.11
N LYS A 9 -7.30 8.14 -3.25
CA LYS A 9 -5.97 8.66 -3.61
C LYS A 9 -5.20 7.73 -4.54
N LEU A 10 -5.25 6.42 -4.31
CA LEU A 10 -4.48 5.44 -5.10
C LEU A 10 -5.26 4.89 -6.30
N ASN A 11 -6.56 5.17 -6.37
CA ASN A 11 -7.47 4.57 -7.35
C ASN A 11 -7.34 3.03 -7.39
N ILE A 12 -7.05 2.43 -6.23
CA ILE A 12 -6.85 0.98 -6.09
C ILE A 12 -8.22 0.30 -5.91
N PRO A 13 -8.49 -0.83 -6.59
CA PRO A 13 -9.71 -1.60 -6.36
C PRO A 13 -9.78 -2.10 -4.91
N ARG A 14 -10.95 -2.01 -4.29
CA ARG A 14 -11.15 -2.41 -2.87
C ARG A 14 -10.69 -3.85 -2.59
N HIS A 15 -10.94 -4.78 -3.50
CA HIS A 15 -10.51 -6.17 -3.36
C HIS A 15 -8.99 -6.33 -3.32
N LYS A 16 -8.23 -5.48 -4.04
CA LYS A 16 -6.76 -5.49 -4.01
C LYS A 16 -6.24 -4.98 -2.66
N LEU A 17 -6.80 -3.88 -2.16
CA LEU A 17 -6.45 -3.36 -0.84
C LEU A 17 -6.67 -4.41 0.25
N TYR A 18 -7.83 -5.07 0.26
CA TYR A 18 -8.13 -6.10 1.25
C TYR A 18 -7.25 -7.34 1.10
N TYR A 19 -6.86 -7.71 -0.12
CA TYR A 19 -5.90 -8.78 -0.34
C TYR A 19 -4.52 -8.45 0.27
N LEU A 20 -4.06 -7.20 0.13
CA LEU A 20 -2.79 -6.74 0.72
C LEU A 20 -2.83 -6.77 2.25
N GLU A 21 -3.96 -6.41 2.86
CA GLU A 21 -4.18 -6.51 4.30
C GLU A 21 -4.21 -7.96 4.78
N GLN A 22 -4.96 -8.83 4.09
CA GLN A 22 -5.09 -10.24 4.44
C GLN A 22 -3.74 -10.97 4.36
N LYS A 23 -2.88 -10.59 3.41
CA LYS A 23 -1.52 -11.11 3.29
C LYS A 23 -0.53 -10.48 4.29
N GLY A 24 -0.95 -9.49 5.05
CA GLY A 24 -0.12 -8.82 6.07
C GLY A 24 0.93 -7.88 5.49
N TYR A 25 0.83 -7.52 4.20
CA TYR A 25 1.74 -6.55 3.58
C TYR A 25 1.50 -5.14 4.12
N ILE A 26 0.25 -4.82 4.46
CA ILE A 26 -0.13 -3.60 5.17
C ILE A 26 -0.94 -3.97 6.39
N LYS A 27 -0.67 -3.29 7.51
CA LYS A 27 -1.31 -3.54 8.80
C LYS A 27 -1.92 -2.24 9.31
N PRO A 28 -3.14 -1.88 8.86
CA PRO A 28 -3.81 -0.70 9.40
C PRO A 28 -4.06 -0.88 10.89
N LYS A 29 -3.99 0.22 11.64
CA LYS A 29 -4.47 0.25 13.02
C LYS A 29 -5.98 0.18 13.01
N ARG A 30 -6.54 -0.65 13.91
CA ARG A 30 -7.98 -0.68 14.14
C ARG A 30 -8.27 0.26 15.30
N ILE A 31 -9.01 1.31 15.02
CA ILE A 31 -9.45 2.28 16.02
C ILE A 31 -10.91 1.95 16.35
N PRO A 32 -11.25 1.67 17.62
CA PRO A 32 -12.63 1.48 18.02
C PRO A 32 -13.39 2.79 17.88
N MET A 33 -14.54 2.74 17.21
CA MET A 33 -15.40 3.87 16.92
C MET A 33 -16.84 3.51 17.33
N GLY A 34 -17.06 3.47 18.65
CA GLY A 34 -18.29 2.92 19.23
C GLY A 34 -18.36 1.41 19.06
N GLU A 35 -19.45 0.91 18.47
CA GLU A 35 -19.63 -0.52 18.15
C GLU A 35 -18.91 -0.95 16.85
N LEU A 36 -18.33 -0.01 16.10
CA LEU A 36 -17.65 -0.27 14.84
C LEU A 36 -16.14 -0.16 15.00
N GLU A 37 -15.39 -0.99 14.26
CA GLU A 37 -13.94 -0.84 14.11
C GLU A 37 -13.65 -0.07 12.81
N SER A 38 -12.97 1.07 12.91
CA SER A 38 -12.47 1.79 11.74
C SER A 38 -11.01 1.44 11.48
N ARG A 39 -10.65 1.26 10.20
CA ARG A 39 -9.25 1.09 9.77
C ARG A 39 -8.60 2.46 9.57
N GLU A 40 -7.48 2.66 10.24
CA GLU A 40 -6.63 3.82 10.09
C GLU A 40 -5.24 3.42 9.61
N TYR A 41 -4.84 4.00 8.48
CA TYR A 41 -3.53 3.83 7.85
C TYR A 41 -2.66 5.03 8.20
N SER A 42 -1.42 4.77 8.62
CA SER A 42 -0.41 5.81 8.80
C SER A 42 0.06 6.37 7.45
N GLU A 43 0.81 7.47 7.47
CA GLU A 43 1.46 7.97 6.25
C GLU A 43 2.49 6.98 5.69
N GLU A 44 3.18 6.23 6.55
CA GLU A 44 4.09 5.16 6.15
C GLU A 44 3.35 4.00 5.47
N ASP A 45 2.19 3.60 6.01
CA ASP A 45 1.32 2.62 5.36
C ASP A 45 0.85 3.10 3.99
N PHE A 46 0.52 4.40 3.88
CA PHE A 46 0.10 4.98 2.61
C PHE A 46 1.23 4.97 1.57
N LYS A 47 2.43 5.42 1.92
CA LYS A 47 3.59 5.38 1.01
C LYS A 47 3.92 3.96 0.57
N LYS A 48 3.87 3.01 1.51
CA LYS A 48 4.06 1.58 1.21
C LYS A 48 2.98 1.08 0.24
N LEU A 49 1.71 1.38 0.50
CA LEU A 49 0.59 1.05 -0.39
C LEU A 49 0.76 1.62 -1.79
N GLU A 50 1.17 2.89 -1.89
CA GLU A 50 1.41 3.59 -3.15
C GLU A 50 2.47 2.86 -3.99
N LEU A 51 3.61 2.52 -3.39
CA LEU A 51 4.70 1.81 -4.06
C LEU A 51 4.30 0.38 -4.43
N VAL A 52 3.67 -0.36 -3.51
CA VAL A 52 3.17 -1.70 -3.82
C VAL A 52 2.20 -1.65 -4.99
N TRP A 53 1.30 -0.66 -5.01
CA TRP A 53 0.34 -0.50 -6.09
C TRP A 53 1.00 -0.15 -7.42
N LYS A 54 1.96 0.77 -7.44
CA LYS A 54 2.82 1.09 -8.60
C LYS A 54 3.44 -0.19 -9.19
N TYR A 55 4.08 -1.02 -8.36
CA TYR A 55 4.68 -2.27 -8.84
C TYR A 55 3.64 -3.32 -9.28
N LEU A 56 2.49 -3.40 -8.62
CA LEU A 56 1.40 -4.27 -9.10
C LEU A 56 0.87 -3.85 -10.47
N GLN A 57 0.77 -2.55 -10.72
CA GLN A 57 0.35 -2.01 -12.04
C GLN A 57 1.39 -2.29 -13.12
N ASN A 58 2.68 -2.31 -12.77
CA ASN A 58 3.77 -2.73 -13.67
C ASN A 58 3.83 -4.25 -13.92
N GLY A 59 2.85 -5.02 -13.46
CA GLY A 59 2.75 -6.47 -13.71
C GLY A 59 3.54 -7.35 -12.74
N PHE A 60 4.16 -6.78 -11.70
CA PHE A 60 4.84 -7.59 -10.70
C PHE A 60 3.85 -8.39 -9.85
N LYS A 61 4.25 -9.60 -9.44
CA LYS A 61 3.48 -10.41 -8.47
C LYS A 61 3.51 -9.74 -7.10
N HIS A 62 2.44 -9.89 -6.31
CA HIS A 62 2.28 -9.27 -4.98
C HIS A 62 3.51 -9.37 -4.06
N LYS A 63 4.16 -10.54 -3.99
CA LYS A 63 5.37 -10.72 -3.17
C LYS A 63 6.52 -9.84 -3.67
N ILE A 64 6.76 -9.80 -4.97
CA ILE A 64 7.85 -9.02 -5.58
C ILE A 64 7.54 -7.52 -5.49
N ALA A 65 6.29 -7.12 -5.77
CA ALA A 65 5.84 -5.75 -5.60
C ALA A 65 6.04 -5.25 -4.16
N TYR A 66 5.75 -6.09 -3.17
CA TYR A 66 5.99 -5.78 -1.77
C TYR A 66 7.48 -5.63 -1.43
N GLN A 67 8.34 -6.54 -1.90
CA GLN A 67 9.78 -6.43 -1.69
C GLN A 67 10.35 -5.16 -2.31
N LYS A 68 10.04 -4.89 -3.58
CA LYS A 68 10.47 -3.67 -4.27
C LYS A 68 10.00 -2.39 -3.58
N ALA A 69 8.77 -2.38 -3.08
CA ALA A 69 8.26 -1.26 -2.30
C ALA A 69 9.04 -1.03 -0.99
N LEU A 70 9.45 -2.10 -0.30
CA LEU A 70 10.30 -1.98 0.90
C LEU A 70 11.70 -1.50 0.55
N GLU A 71 12.29 -1.99 -0.53
CA GLU A 71 13.60 -1.55 -1.02
C GLU A 71 13.58 -0.04 -1.36
N GLU A 72 12.57 0.42 -2.08
CA GLU A 72 12.40 1.84 -2.45
C GLU A 72 12.12 2.73 -1.22
N LEU A 73 11.46 2.21 -0.19
CA LEU A 73 11.27 2.93 1.08
C LEU A 73 12.56 3.06 1.90
N GLN A 74 13.44 2.04 1.85
CA GLN A 74 14.71 2.03 2.58
C GLN A 74 15.80 2.81 1.86
N SER A 75 15.75 2.87 0.52
CA SER A 75 16.73 3.54 -0.33
C SER A 75 16.03 4.52 -1.28
N PRO A 76 15.82 5.79 -0.87
CA PRO A 76 15.23 6.81 -1.73
C PRO A 76 16.08 7.19 -2.96
N GLU A 77 17.26 6.58 -3.14
CA GLU A 77 18.19 6.83 -4.25
C GLU A 77 17.90 6.00 -5.52
N LEU A 78 16.97 5.03 -5.48
CA LEU A 78 16.53 4.27 -6.66
C LEU A 78 15.51 5.04 -7.53
N LYS A 79 15.75 6.34 -7.72
CA LYS A 79 15.02 7.12 -8.73
C LYS A 79 15.49 6.72 -10.13
N LEU A 80 14.70 5.86 -10.76
CA LEU A 80 14.56 5.73 -12.21
C LEU A 80 15.85 5.55 -13.03
N GLU A 81 16.34 4.31 -13.09
CA GLU A 81 16.90 3.76 -14.33
C GLU A 81 15.80 3.06 -15.13
N GLU A 82 14.73 3.79 -15.46
CA GLU A 82 13.76 3.39 -16.48
C GLU A 82 13.53 4.59 -17.41
N LYS A 83 14.63 5.07 -18.00
CA LYS A 83 14.61 5.76 -19.30
C LYS A 83 15.50 4.96 -20.24
N THR A 84 14.90 4.06 -21.00
CA THR A 84 15.47 3.52 -22.23
C THR A 84 14.72 4.12 -23.39
#